data_AF-A0A8S3GYM5-F1
#
_entry.id   AF-A0A8S3GYM5-F1
#
_cell.length_a   1.000
_cell.length_b   1.000
_cell.length_c   1.000
_cell.angle_alpha   90.00
_cell.angle_beta   90.00
_cell.angle_gamma   90.00
#
_symmetry.space_group_name_H-M   'P 1'
#
loop_
_entity.id
_entity.type
_entity.pdbx_description
1 polymer ?
#
loop_
_entity_poly.entity_id
_entity_poly.type
_entity_poly.pdbx_seq_one_letter_code
_entity_poly.pdbx_strand_id
1 'polypeptide(L)' 'ACGVSRSTTICCAYLMKHHSMSLEQALTQIRSQRPIVRPNTGFLRQLIRFNEKIECDRANVDKLTEKLENI' A
#
# COMPACT_ATOMS: atom_id res chain seq x y z
N ALA A 1 17.40 14.10 10.67
CA ALA A 1 16.68 12.88 11.13
C ALA A 1 16.62 11.86 9.99
N CYS A 2 16.80 10.57 10.28
CA CYS A 2 16.73 9.48 9.29
C CYS A 2 15.38 8.75 9.36
N GLY A 3 15.05 7.96 8.33
CA GLY A 3 13.85 7.13 8.33
C GLY A 3 12.52 7.90 8.28
N VAL A 4 12.52 9.05 7.61
CA VAL A 4 11.33 9.89 7.41
C VAL A 4 10.61 9.55 6.09
N SER A 5 11.40 9.30 5.03
CA SER A 5 10.89 9.22 3.65
C SER A 5 11.12 7.85 3.01
N ARG A 6 12.35 7.51 2.60
CA ARG A 6 12.66 6.29 1.82
C ARG A 6 12.23 4.98 2.51
N SER A 7 12.67 4.74 3.74
CA SER A 7 12.31 3.52 4.48
C SER A 7 10.81 3.44 4.73
N THR A 8 10.18 4.57 5.08
CA THR A 8 8.73 4.68 5.25
C THR A 8 7.98 4.26 3.99
N THR A 9 8.42 4.70 2.81
CA THR A 9 7.82 4.32 1.53
C THR A 9 7.83 2.80 1.34
N ILE A 10 8.94 2.13 1.65
CA ILE A 10 9.03 0.66 1.54
C ILE A 10 8.12 -0.02 2.56
N CYS A 11 8.09 0.46 3.81
CA CYS A 11 7.17 -0.06 4.83
C CYS A 11 5.69 0.09 4.42
N CYS A 12 5.31 1.25 3.87
CA CYS A 12 3.96 1.46 3.31
C CYS A 12 3.66 0.43 2.22
N ALA A 13 4.56 0.27 1.25
CA ALA A 13 4.40 -0.68 0.15
C ALA A 13 4.24 -2.13 0.64
N TYR A 14 5.00 -2.51 1.66
CA TYR A 14 4.90 -3.83 2.27
C TYR A 14 3.53 -4.06 2.93
N LEU A 15 3.07 -3.12 3.76
CA LEU A 15 1.77 -3.21 4.41
C LEU A 15 0.62 -3.26 3.41
N MET A 16 0.67 -2.43 2.35
CA MET A 16 -0.36 -2.46 1.32
C MET A 16 -0.41 -3.80 0.60
N LYS A 17 0.75 -4.36 0.22
CA LYS A 17 0.82 -5.61 -0.55
C LYS A 17 0.48 -6.85 0.28
N HIS A 18 1.03 -6.95 1.49
CA HIS A 18 1.01 -8.20 2.28
C HIS A 18 -0.03 -8.21 3.40
N HIS A 19 -0.56 -7.05 3.79
CA HIS A 19 -1.57 -6.94 4.85
C HIS A 19 -2.90 -6.36 4.35
N SER A 20 -3.09 -6.26 3.03
CA SER A 20 -4.32 -5.75 2.43
C SER A 20 -4.76 -4.38 2.93
N MET A 21 -3.79 -3.53 3.25
CA MET A 21 -4.05 -2.16 3.71
C MET A 21 -4.13 -1.19 2.53
N SER A 22 -4.98 -0.18 2.64
CA SER A 22 -4.91 1.01 1.79
C SER A 22 -3.66 1.83 2.14
N LEU A 23 -3.23 2.71 1.22
CA LEU A 23 -2.18 3.69 1.50
C LEU A 23 -2.43 4.51 2.78
N GLU A 24 -3.68 4.90 3.01
CA GLU A 24 -4.07 5.65 4.19
C GLU A 24 -3.91 4.82 5.47
N GLN A 25 -4.39 3.57 5.46
CA GLN A 25 -4.24 2.66 6.59
C GLN A 25 -2.76 2.39 6.91
N ALA A 26 -1.95 2.11 5.89
CA ALA A 26 -0.53 1.89 6.05
C ALA A 26 0.21 3.12 6.62
N LEU A 27 -0.08 4.32 6.11
CA LEU A 27 0.51 5.56 6.63
C LEU A 27 0.06 5.86 8.06
N THR A 28 -1.21 5.63 8.38
CA THR A 28 -1.77 5.84 9.71
C THR A 28 -1.13 4.90 10.72
N GLN A 29 -1.01 3.61 10.37
CA GLN A 29 -0.35 2.62 11.21
C GLN A 29 1.11 2.98 11.46
N ILE A 30 1.88 3.36 10.43
CA ILE A 30 3.29 3.73 10.63
C ILE A 30 3.41 5.00 11.46
N ARG A 31 2.54 6.00 11.24
CA ARG A 31 2.53 7.25 12.04
C ARG A 31 2.21 7.00 13.51
N SER A 32 1.35 6.03 13.82
CA SER A 32 1.04 5.66 15.20
C SER A 32 2.29 5.20 15.98
N GLN A 33 3.25 4.56 15.28
CA GLN A 33 4.51 4.08 15.87
C GLN A 33 5.67 5.06 15.72
N ARG A 34 5.64 5.89 14.67
CA ARG A 34 6.69 6.86 14.35
C ARG A 34 6.08 8.14 13.75
N PRO A 35 5.68 9.13 14.59
CA PRO A 35 4.96 10.32 14.13
C PRO A 35 5.72 11.19 13.11
N ILE A 36 7.05 11.13 13.10
CA ILE A 36 7.89 11.95 12.22
C ILE A 36 7.88 11.51 10.74
N VAL A 37 7.21 10.41 10.40
CA VAL A 37 7.22 9.90 9.02
C VAL A 37 6.48 10.81 8.05
N ARG A 38 7.13 11.08 6.92
CA ARG A 38 6.60 11.92 5.86
C ARG A 38 7.31 11.57 4.54
N PRO A 39 6.77 10.61 3.76
CA PRO A 39 7.24 10.40 2.40
C PRO A 39 7.16 11.71 1.61
N ASN A 40 8.13 11.96 0.74
CA ASN A 40 8.08 13.15 -0.12
C ASN A 40 6.96 12.99 -1.17
N THR A 41 6.62 14.07 -1.86
CA THR A 41 5.52 14.08 -2.85
C THR A 41 5.76 13.10 -4.01
N GLY A 42 7.02 12.89 -4.42
CA GLY A 42 7.38 11.90 -5.42
C GLY A 42 7.08 10.47 -4.97
N PHE A 43 7.48 10.10 -3.75
CA PHE A 43 7.17 8.80 -3.17
C PHE A 43 5.68 8.62 -2.90
N LEU A 44 4.97 9.65 -2.44
CA LEU A 44 3.52 9.57 -2.28
C LEU A 44 2.82 9.27 -3.61
N ARG A 45 3.20 9.94 -4.70
CA ARG A 45 2.66 9.62 -6.04
C ARG A 45 2.97 8.19 -6.48
N GLN A 46 4.18 7.69 -6.18
CA GLN A 46 4.54 6.30 -6.47
C GLN A 46 3.70 5.30 -5.64
N LEU A 47 3.45 5.61 -4.36
CA LEU A 47 2.61 4.80 -3.48
C LEU A 47 1.15 4.78 -3.94
N ILE A 48 0.60 5.90 -4.40
CA ILE A 48 -0.76 5.96 -4.95
C ILE A 48 -0.90 5.04 -6.16
N ARG A 49 0.02 5.15 -7.14
CA ARG A 49 0.04 4.28 -8.33
C ARG A 49 0.19 2.80 -7.97
N PHE A 50 1.00 2.52 -6.95
CA PHE A 50 1.19 1.16 -6.47
C PHE A 50 -0.06 0.61 -5.77
N ASN A 51 -0.77 1.42 -4.99
CA ASN A 51 -2.06 1.07 -4.40
C ASN A 51 -3.09 0.73 -5.48
N GLU A 52 -3.25 1.60 -6.49
CA GLU A 52 -4.15 1.35 -7.64
C GLU A 52 -3.82 0.03 -8.36
N LYS A 53 -2.53 -0.24 -8.58
CA LYS A 53 -2.08 -1.49 -9.19
C LYS A 53 -2.48 -2.71 -8.36
N ILE A 54 -2.25 -2.68 -7.05
CA ILE A 54 -2.60 -3.80 -6.16
C ILE A 54 -4.12 -4.04 -6.14
N GLU A 55 -4.92 -2.98 -6.03
CA GLU A 55 -6.38 -3.14 -6.01
C GLU A 55 -6.90 -3.69 -7.36
N CYS A 56 -6.31 -3.28 -8.48
CA CYS A 56 -6.60 -3.87 -9.78
C CYS A 56 -6.23 -5.36 -9.83
N ASP A 57 -5.02 -5.71 -9.37
CA ASP A 57 -4.53 -7.09 -9.33
C ASP A 57 -5.46 -7.97 -8.45
N ARG A 58 -5.91 -7.48 -7.29
CA ARG A 58 -6.89 -8.17 -6.43
C ARG A 58 -8.24 -8.36 -7.11
N ALA A 59 -8.82 -7.29 -7.67
CA ALA A 59 -10.11 -7.37 -8.34
C ALA A 59 -10.09 -8.35 -9.52
N ASN A 60 -8.94 -8.52 -10.19
CA ASN A 60 -8.79 -9.52 -11.24
C ASN A 60 -8.74 -10.94 -10.69
N VAL A 61 -8.11 -11.16 -9.54
CA VAL A 61 -8.10 -12.45 -8.83
C VAL A 61 -9.50 -12.81 -8.34
N ASP A 62 -10.24 -11.85 -7.79
CA ASP A 62 -11.61 -12.07 -7.30
C ASP A 62 -12.53 -12.49 -8.46
N LYS A 63 -12.49 -11.77 -9.59
CA LYS A 63 -13.24 -12.14 -10.81
C LYS A 63 -12.87 -13.52 -11.36
N LEU A 64 -11.57 -13.87 -11.31
CA LEU A 64 -11.12 -15.19 -11.76
C LEU A 64 -11.65 -16.29 -10.84
N THR A 65 -11.66 -16.02 -9.53
CA THR A 65 -12.17 -16.94 -8.50
C THR A 65 -13.68 -17.16 -8.69
N GLU A 66 -14.47 -16.10 -8.82
CA GLU A 66 -15.91 -16.17 -9.12
C GLU A 66 -16.19 -16.97 -10.41
N LYS A 67 -15.36 -16.78 -11.45
CA LYS A 67 -15.52 -17.51 -12.71
C LYS A 67 -15.26 -19.01 -12.52
N LEU A 68 -14.28 -19.40 -11.70
CA LEU A 68 -13.97 -20.80 -11.41
C LEU A 68 -15.05 -21.47 -10.55
N GLU A 69 -15.70 -20.72 -9.65
CA GLU A 69 -16.79 -21.23 -8.81
C GLU A 69 -18.10 -21.47 -9.58
N ASN A 70 -18.27 -20.83 -10.74
CA ASN A 70 -19.47 -20.93 -11.59
C ASN A 70 -19.34 -21.88 -12.80
N ILE A 71 -18.25 -22.66 -12.88
CA ILE A 71 -18.04 -23.73 -13.88
C ILE A 71 -18.41 -25.07 -13.26
#